data_AF-B6VKN1-F1
#
_entry.id   AF-B6VKN1-F1
#
_cell.length_a   1.000
_cell.length_b   1.000
_cell.length_c   1.000
_cell.angle_alpha   90.00
_cell.angle_beta   90.00
_cell.angle_gamma   90.00
#
_symmetry.space_group_name_H-M   'P 1'
#
loop_
_entity.id
_entity.type
_entity.pdbx_description
1 polymer ?
#
loop_
_entity_poly.entity_id
_entity_poly.type
_entity_poly.pdbx_seq_one_letter_code
_entity_poly.pdbx_strand_id
1 'polypeptide(L)'
;MKSSILVLTVFCRLASGSQAADLSEQQLIHQQARQQALEAQLAPPPEAVRLSVPEKTVPTAFPTEARCFPLTRVILTGTENFPHWLPLTRLALQGEHHCLGTQGINQLMNRLQMN
;
A
#
# COMPACT_ATOMS: atom_id res chain seq x y z
N MET A 1 -87.31 18.16 -7.83
CA MET A 1 -86.13 17.39 -8.31
C MET A 1 -85.03 18.36 -8.71
N LYS A 2 -83.79 18.08 -8.26
CA LYS A 2 -82.50 18.60 -8.75
C LYS A 2 -82.12 20.03 -8.36
N SER A 3 -81.36 20.17 -7.26
CA SER A 3 -80.09 20.93 -7.23
C SER A 3 -79.58 20.99 -5.79
N SER A 4 -78.74 20.04 -5.36
CA SER A 4 -78.02 20.18 -4.09
C SER A 4 -76.75 19.34 -3.96
N ILE A 5 -76.16 18.88 -5.07
CA ILE A 5 -74.99 18.00 -5.00
C ILE A 5 -73.99 18.44 -6.05
N LEU A 6 -73.28 19.54 -5.81
CA LEU A 6 -72.07 19.89 -6.56
C LEU A 6 -71.28 21.00 -5.85
N VAL A 7 -70.95 20.80 -4.56
CA VAL A 7 -69.98 21.67 -3.87
C VAL A 7 -68.94 20.89 -3.06
N LEU A 8 -69.07 19.57 -2.85
CA LEU A 8 -68.26 18.85 -1.85
C LEU A 8 -67.21 17.86 -2.41
N THR A 9 -66.56 18.14 -3.55
CA THR A 9 -65.54 17.22 -4.10
C THR A 9 -64.24 17.89 -4.55
N VAL A 10 -63.81 18.97 -3.88
CA VAL A 10 -62.45 19.54 -4.07
C VAL A 10 -61.77 19.86 -2.73
N PHE A 11 -61.80 18.90 -1.81
CA PHE A 11 -60.89 18.89 -0.66
C PHE A 11 -60.14 17.55 -0.60
N CYS A 12 -59.51 17.20 -1.72
CA CYS A 12 -58.52 16.12 -1.74
C CYS A 12 -57.25 16.63 -1.07
N ARG A 13 -57.26 16.49 0.26
CA ARG A 13 -56.12 16.41 1.19
C ARG A 13 -54.76 16.84 0.62
N LEU A 14 -54.36 18.07 0.94
CA LEU A 14 -52.95 18.40 1.12
C LEU A 14 -52.45 17.63 2.35
N ALA A 15 -52.07 16.36 2.16
CA ALA A 15 -51.34 15.60 3.16
C ALA A 15 -49.87 16.00 3.08
N SER A 16 -49.37 16.49 4.21
CA SER A 16 -48.03 16.99 4.48
C SER A 16 -46.91 16.20 3.80
N GLY A 17 -46.16 16.86 2.90
CA GLY A 17 -45.00 16.29 2.19
C GLY A 17 -43.79 15.94 3.07
N SER A 18 -43.84 16.19 4.38
CA SER A 18 -42.77 15.86 5.33
C SER A 18 -42.71 14.36 5.65
N GLN A 19 -43.84 13.71 5.93
CA GLN A 19 -43.86 12.27 6.28
C GLN A 19 -43.56 11.36 5.07
N ALA A 20 -43.82 11.83 3.85
CA ALA A 20 -43.48 11.09 2.64
C ALA A 20 -41.97 11.14 2.33
N ALA A 21 -41.29 12.22 2.69
CA ALA A 21 -39.84 12.36 2.54
C ALA A 21 -39.09 11.44 3.52
N ASP A 22 -39.47 11.42 4.80
CA ASP A 22 -38.83 10.56 5.82
C ASP A 22 -38.97 9.05 5.48
N LEU A 23 -40.13 8.62 4.99
CA LEU A 23 -40.34 7.22 4.56
C LEU A 23 -39.52 6.86 3.32
N SER A 24 -39.32 7.81 2.39
CA SER A 24 -38.50 7.59 1.19
C SER A 24 -37.02 7.46 1.52
N GLU A 25 -36.54 8.24 2.49
CA GLU A 25 -35.16 8.19 2.97
C GLU A 25 -34.87 6.86 3.67
N GLN A 26 -35.81 6.40 4.49
CA GLN A 26 -35.71 5.10 5.16
C GLN A 26 -35.69 3.93 4.17
N GLN A 27 -36.46 4.00 3.08
CA GLN A 27 -36.41 3.00 2.01
C GLN A 27 -35.06 3.01 1.27
N LEU A 28 -34.49 4.18 1.04
CA LEU A 28 -33.17 4.33 0.39
C LEU A 28 -32.06 3.71 1.25
N ILE A 29 -32.10 3.94 2.57
CA ILE A 29 -31.15 3.34 3.52
C ILE A 29 -31.20 1.80 3.45
N HIS A 30 -32.40 1.22 3.41
CA HIS A 30 -32.55 -0.23 3.31
C HIS A 30 -32.00 -0.80 2.00
N GLN A 31 -32.20 -0.08 0.89
CA GLN A 31 -31.64 -0.48 -0.41
C GLN A 31 -30.12 -0.42 -0.40
N GLN A 32 -29.55 0.65 0.18
CA GLN A 32 -28.10 0.81 0.29
C GLN A 32 -27.46 -0.28 1.18
N ALA A 33 -28.09 -0.59 2.31
CA ALA A 33 -27.64 -1.67 3.20
C ALA A 33 -27.63 -3.04 2.48
N ARG A 34 -28.67 -3.32 1.68
CA ARG A 34 -28.73 -4.56 0.89
C ARG A 34 -27.61 -4.62 -0.16
N GLN A 35 -27.33 -3.50 -0.82
CA GLN A 35 -26.28 -3.41 -1.82
C GLN A 35 -24.90 -3.66 -1.21
N GLN A 36 -24.61 -3.03 -0.06
CA GLN A 36 -23.34 -3.22 0.66
C GLN A 36 -23.15 -4.68 1.10
N ALA A 37 -24.22 -5.35 1.56
CA ALA A 37 -24.15 -6.76 1.94
C ALA A 37 -23.89 -7.69 0.74
N LEU A 38 -24.40 -7.35 -0.44
CA LEU A 38 -24.10 -8.09 -1.68
C LEU A 38 -22.65 -7.87 -2.12
N GLU A 39 -22.18 -6.63 -2.08
CA GLU A 39 -20.79 -6.30 -2.42
C GLU A 39 -19.80 -7.00 -1.48
N ALA A 40 -20.08 -7.03 -0.17
CA ALA A 40 -19.25 -7.73 0.79
C ALA A 40 -19.21 -9.26 0.56
N GLN A 41 -20.30 -9.86 0.08
CA GLN A 41 -20.36 -11.29 -0.25
C GLN A 41 -19.64 -11.64 -1.55
N LEU A 42 -19.62 -10.70 -2.50
CA LEU A 42 -18.99 -10.86 -3.81
C LEU A 42 -17.55 -10.36 -3.85
N ALA A 43 -17.10 -9.65 -2.82
CA ALA A 43 -15.75 -9.14 -2.72
C ALA A 43 -14.76 -10.32 -2.74
N PRO A 44 -13.82 -10.34 -3.70
CA PRO A 44 -12.74 -11.32 -3.69
C PRO A 44 -11.99 -11.22 -2.35
N PRO A 45 -11.52 -12.34 -1.77
CA PRO A 45 -10.57 -12.29 -0.67
C PRO A 45 -9.40 -11.39 -1.10
N PRO A 46 -8.97 -10.43 -0.27
CA PRO A 46 -7.84 -9.59 -0.63
C PRO A 46 -6.66 -10.49 -0.95
N GLU A 47 -6.17 -10.42 -2.18
CA GLU A 47 -4.99 -11.15 -2.59
C GLU A 47 -3.84 -10.68 -1.70
N ALA A 48 -3.46 -11.54 -0.76
CA ALA A 48 -2.28 -11.33 0.05
C ALA A 48 -1.06 -11.51 -0.87
N VAL A 49 -0.74 -10.47 -1.64
CA VAL A 49 0.53 -10.36 -2.36
C VAL A 49 1.62 -10.28 -1.29
N ARG A 50 2.07 -11.45 -0.84
CA ARG A 50 3.19 -11.55 0.08
C ARG A 50 4.45 -11.46 -0.76
N LEU A 51 5.12 -10.31 -0.66
CA LEU A 51 6.49 -10.17 -1.10
C LEU A 51 7.34 -11.13 -0.28
N SER A 52 7.69 -12.28 -0.86
CA SER A 52 8.70 -13.17 -0.30
C SER A 52 10.04 -12.50 -0.49
N VAL A 53 10.48 -11.71 0.50
CA VAL A 53 11.87 -11.26 0.57
C VAL A 53 12.66 -12.45 1.11
N PRO A 54 13.54 -13.09 0.31
CA PRO A 54 14.48 -14.04 0.86
C PRO A 54 15.34 -13.30 1.89
N GLU A 55 15.20 -13.66 3.16
CA GLU A 55 15.96 -13.08 4.26
C GLU A 55 17.39 -13.64 4.23
N LYS A 56 18.19 -13.13 3.30
CA LYS A 56 19.61 -13.43 3.26
C LYS A 56 20.32 -12.43 4.15
N THR A 57 20.57 -12.85 5.39
CA THR A 57 21.29 -12.03 6.37
C THR A 57 22.74 -11.90 5.96
N VAL A 58 23.12 -10.72 5.44
CA VAL A 58 24.53 -10.37 5.27
C VAL A 58 25.09 -9.94 6.62
N PRO A 59 26.18 -10.54 7.13
CA PRO A 59 26.73 -10.16 8.43
C PRO A 59 27.16 -8.68 8.44
N THR A 60 26.98 -8.00 9.57
CA THR A 60 27.30 -6.57 9.73
C THR A 60 28.80 -6.30 9.76
N ALA A 61 29.59 -7.22 10.34
CA ALA A 61 31.04 -7.10 10.41
C ALA A 61 31.73 -7.90 9.28
N PHE A 62 32.91 -7.43 8.86
CA PHE A 62 33.79 -8.16 7.96
C PHE A 62 34.53 -9.29 8.69
N PRO A 63 34.81 -10.43 8.02
CA PRO A 63 35.59 -11.51 8.60
C PRO A 63 37.06 -11.10 8.76
N THR A 64 37.71 -11.65 9.79
CA THR A 64 39.17 -11.56 9.92
C THR A 64 39.81 -12.60 9.01
N GLU A 65 40.57 -12.16 8.01
CA GLU A 65 41.18 -13.03 7.01
C GLU A 65 42.71 -13.07 7.17
N ALA A 66 43.31 -14.25 7.04
CA ALA A 66 44.76 -14.42 7.14
C ALA A 66 45.53 -13.83 5.94
N ARG A 67 44.91 -13.81 4.75
CA ARG A 67 45.42 -13.16 3.54
C ARG A 67 44.41 -12.11 3.09
N CYS A 68 44.74 -10.84 3.25
CA CYS A 68 43.87 -9.72 2.94
C CYS A 68 44.65 -8.53 2.39
N PHE A 69 43.92 -7.59 1.78
CA PHE A 69 44.46 -6.33 1.27
C PHE A 69 43.87 -5.17 2.05
N PRO A 70 44.68 -4.20 2.52
CA PRO A 70 44.16 -2.99 3.12
C PRO A 70 43.50 -2.14 2.05
N LEU A 71 42.19 -1.90 2.18
CA LEU A 71 41.45 -1.07 1.24
C LEU A 71 41.45 0.38 1.73
N THR A 72 42.16 1.25 1.03
CA THR A 72 42.18 2.70 1.35
C THR A 72 41.01 3.44 0.74
N ARG A 73 40.53 3.00 -0.43
CA ARG A 73 39.45 3.67 -1.15
C ARG A 73 38.61 2.68 -1.96
N VAL A 74 37.30 2.89 -1.96
CA VAL A 74 36.35 2.16 -2.82
C VAL A 74 35.64 3.16 -3.73
N ILE A 75 35.80 2.99 -5.04
CA ILE A 75 35.22 3.87 -6.05
C ILE A 75 34.12 3.10 -6.77
N LEU A 76 32.89 3.62 -6.72
CA LEU A 76 31.78 3.14 -7.53
C LEU A 76 31.76 3.90 -8.86
N THR A 77 31.55 3.17 -9.95
CA THR A 77 31.39 3.70 -11.30
C THR A 77 30.06 3.21 -11.87
N GLY A 78 29.50 3.91 -12.86
CA GLY A 78 28.21 3.53 -13.45
C GLY A 78 26.99 3.81 -12.55
N THR A 79 27.12 4.72 -11.58
CA THR A 79 26.05 5.02 -10.62
C THR A 79 25.00 5.99 -11.16
N GLU A 80 25.19 6.55 -12.36
CA GLU A 80 24.34 7.58 -12.98
C GLU A 80 22.90 7.13 -13.23
N ASN A 81 22.66 5.82 -13.40
CA ASN A 81 21.32 5.27 -13.63
C ASN A 81 20.60 4.87 -12.35
N PHE A 82 21.23 5.00 -11.18
CA PHE A 82 20.62 4.62 -9.91
C PHE A 82 19.90 5.81 -9.27
N PRO A 83 18.78 5.56 -8.57
CA PRO A 83 18.10 6.61 -7.82
C PRO A 83 19.00 7.19 -6.73
N HIS A 84 18.97 8.51 -6.55
CA HIS A 84 19.79 9.19 -5.53
C HIS A 84 19.47 8.78 -4.08
N TRP A 85 18.30 8.19 -3.83
CA TRP A 85 17.93 7.67 -2.52
C TRP A 85 18.63 6.33 -2.19
N LEU A 86 19.22 5.65 -3.18
CA LEU A 86 19.89 4.38 -2.98
C LEU A 86 21.28 4.60 -2.34
N PRO A 87 21.57 4.03 -1.15
CA PRO A 87 22.76 4.38 -0.38
C PRO A 87 24.04 3.67 -0.85
N LEU A 88 24.26 3.51 -2.16
CA LEU A 88 25.39 2.74 -2.72
C LEU A 88 26.74 3.24 -2.21
N THR A 89 26.96 4.56 -2.23
CA THR A 89 28.21 5.16 -1.73
C THR A 89 28.43 4.85 -0.26
N ARG A 90 27.38 4.93 0.58
CA ARG A 90 27.50 4.62 2.01
C ARG A 90 27.88 3.15 2.22
N LEU A 91 27.35 2.24 1.41
CA LEU A 91 27.67 0.81 1.47
C LEU A 91 29.12 0.54 1.02
N ALA A 92 29.58 1.21 -0.04
CA ALA A 92 30.96 1.10 -0.52
C ALA A 92 31.99 1.57 0.51
N LEU A 93 31.74 2.70 1.17
CA LEU A 93 32.61 3.25 2.22
C LEU A 93 32.80 2.30 3.39
N GLN A 94 31.89 1.35 3.63
CA GLN A 94 32.07 0.36 4.70
C GLN A 94 33.28 -0.53 4.46
N GLY A 95 33.69 -0.74 3.22
CA GLY A 95 34.89 -1.53 2.90
C GLY A 95 36.21 -0.78 3.12
N GLU A 96 36.17 0.55 3.19
CA GLU A 96 37.38 1.36 3.41
C GLU A 96 37.92 1.16 4.82
N HIS A 97 39.23 1.28 4.97
CA HIS A 97 39.97 1.08 6.22
C HIS A 97 39.90 -0.34 6.81
N HIS A 98 39.34 -1.30 6.08
CA HIS A 98 39.39 -2.72 6.43
C HIS A 98 40.47 -3.46 5.62
N CYS A 99 41.03 -4.51 6.23
CA CYS A 99 41.82 -5.49 5.50
C CYS A 99 40.87 -6.60 5.01
N LEU A 100 40.54 -6.58 3.73
CA LEU A 100 39.60 -7.54 3.14
C LEU A 100 40.33 -8.52 2.23
N GLY A 101 40.10 -9.80 2.47
CA GLY A 101 40.45 -10.87 1.54
C GLY A 101 39.24 -11.22 0.67
N THR A 102 39.20 -12.45 0.18
CA THR A 102 38.14 -12.90 -0.73
C THR A 102 36.77 -12.90 -0.07
N GLN A 103 36.69 -13.28 1.21
CA GLN A 103 35.41 -13.35 1.91
C GLN A 103 34.86 -11.95 2.18
N GLY A 104 35.70 -11.03 2.65
CA GLY A 104 35.33 -9.64 2.89
C GLY A 104 34.93 -8.90 1.62
N ILE A 105 35.65 -9.10 0.51
CA ILE A 105 35.29 -8.50 -0.79
C ILE A 105 33.93 -9.03 -1.27
N ASN A 106 33.69 -10.34 -1.21
CA ASN A 106 32.39 -10.91 -1.59
C ASN A 106 31.25 -10.39 -0.70
N GLN A 107 31.51 -10.20 0.59
CA GLN A 107 30.53 -9.61 1.50
C GLN A 107 30.24 -8.15 1.14
N LEU A 108 31.27 -7.35 0.82
CA LEU A 108 31.09 -5.96 0.36
C LEU A 108 30.26 -5.93 -0.93
N MET A 109 30.54 -6.84 -1.88
CA MET A 109 29.76 -6.96 -3.11
C MET A 109 28.31 -7.36 -2.86
N ASN A 110 28.04 -8.34 -1.98
CA ASN A 110 26.68 -8.73 -1.63
C ASN A 110 25.88 -7.56 -1.01
N ARG A 111 26.53 -6.72 -0.18
CA ARG A 111 25.91 -5.50 0.36
C ARG A 111 25.52 -4.53 -0.75
N LEU A 112 26.37 -4.35 -1.77
CA LEU A 112 26.10 -3.45 -2.90
C LEU A 112 25.04 -4.00 -3.86
N GLN A 113 25.04 -5.30 -4.10
CA GLN A 113 24.14 -5.96 -5.04
C GLN A 113 22.75 -6.25 -4.47
N MET A 114 22.53 -6.00 -3.17
CA MET A 114 21.26 -6.27 -2.47
C MET A 114 20.72 -7.69 -2.75
N ASN A 115 21.61 -8.68 -2.69
CA ASN A 115 21.32 -10.08 -3.03
C ASN A 115 21.48 -11.02 -1.85
#